data_AF-A0A518HEY9-F1
#
_entry.id   AF-A0A518HEY9-F1
#
_cell.length_a   1.000
_cell.length_b   1.000
_cell.length_c   1.000
_cell.angle_alpha   90.00
_cell.angle_beta   90.00
_cell.angle_gamma   90.00
#
_symmetry.space_group_name_H-M   'P 1'
#
loop_
_entity.id
_entity.type
_entity.pdbx_description
1 polymer ?
#
loop_
_entity_poly.entity_id
_entity_poly.type
_entity_poly.pdbx_seq_one_letter_code
_entity_poly.pdbx_strand_id
1 'polypeptide(L)'
;MASRRRRDYDQVPIQRTSRPYTFLETHPAAKAFVEAPKPIPASYARQAYFAVTAFKFTGAAGVSRFGRFRLLPGAGTEFLTPEQAAGKTADFLAAEMSERLSKGPVRFRVVVQLAGPGDVVDDATAVWPETRELAEFGALAFTERIDELAPENRKIIFDPVPRVDGIDPAGDPLTEVRSEIYLLSGRRRRAAAR
;
A
#
# COMPACT_ATOMS: atom_id res chain seq x y z
N MET A 1 -36.96 -5.43 20.61
CA MET A 1 -35.69 -6.05 20.15
C MET A 1 -35.58 -5.90 18.64
N ALA A 2 -34.86 -4.88 18.15
CA ALA A 2 -34.76 -4.61 16.72
C ALA A 2 -33.57 -5.37 16.11
N SER A 3 -33.88 -6.38 15.31
CA SER A 3 -32.94 -7.14 14.50
C SER A 3 -32.32 -6.22 13.42
N ARG A 4 -31.02 -5.93 13.53
CA ARG A 4 -30.26 -5.28 12.46
C ARG A 4 -30.02 -6.31 11.36
N ARG A 5 -30.76 -6.18 10.26
CA ARG A 5 -30.47 -6.87 9.00
C ARG A 5 -29.03 -6.57 8.58
N ARG A 6 -28.19 -7.60 8.50
CA ARG A 6 -26.90 -7.54 7.79
C ARG A 6 -27.22 -7.15 6.35
N ARG A 7 -26.63 -6.07 5.85
CA ARG A 7 -26.65 -5.77 4.41
C ARG A 7 -25.64 -6.70 3.78
N ASP A 8 -26.16 -7.60 2.95
CA ASP A 8 -25.41 -8.49 2.08
C ASP A 8 -24.81 -7.63 0.96
N TYR A 9 -23.50 -7.40 1.00
CA TYR A 9 -22.79 -6.57 0.02
C TYR A 9 -22.32 -7.38 -1.19
N ASP A 10 -22.44 -8.71 -1.17
CA ASP A 10 -21.83 -9.60 -2.16
C ASP A 10 -22.70 -9.84 -3.41
N GLN A 11 -23.90 -9.24 -3.48
CA GLN A 11 -24.82 -9.42 -4.62
C GLN A 11 -25.39 -8.11 -5.19
N VAL A 12 -24.73 -6.97 -5.03
CA VAL A 12 -25.10 -5.78 -5.80
C VAL A 12 -24.39 -5.84 -7.15
N PRO A 13 -25.06 -6.21 -8.27
CA PRO A 13 -24.46 -6.07 -9.58
C PRO A 13 -24.03 -4.60 -9.73
N ILE A 14 -22.76 -4.41 -10.07
CA ILE A 14 -22.17 -3.09 -10.28
C ILE A 14 -22.99 -2.40 -11.37
N GLN A 15 -23.93 -1.55 -10.97
CA GLN A 15 -24.66 -0.74 -11.91
C GLN A 15 -23.70 0.34 -12.42
N ARG A 16 -23.37 0.26 -13.72
CA ARG A 16 -22.56 1.23 -14.48
C ARG A 16 -23.10 2.68 -14.43
N THR A 17 -24.23 2.90 -13.78
CA THR A 17 -24.90 4.20 -13.57
C THR A 17 -24.65 4.82 -12.20
N SER A 18 -23.90 4.15 -11.31
CA SER A 18 -23.56 4.75 -10.01
C SER A 18 -22.50 5.85 -10.14
N ARG A 19 -22.60 6.90 -9.32
CA ARG A 19 -21.71 8.10 -9.35
C ARG A 19 -20.21 7.80 -9.51
N PRO A 20 -19.63 6.73 -8.91
CA PRO A 20 -18.23 6.39 -9.14
C PRO A 20 -17.91 6.07 -10.61
N TYR A 21 -18.82 5.44 -11.37
CA TYR A 21 -18.55 5.07 -12.77
C TYR A 21 -18.63 6.26 -13.71
N THR A 22 -19.55 7.20 -13.48
CA THR A 22 -19.59 8.48 -14.22
C THR A 22 -18.30 9.29 -14.02
N PHE A 23 -17.68 9.23 -12.84
CA PHE A 23 -16.39 9.88 -12.61
C PHE A 23 -15.28 9.28 -13.50
N LEU A 24 -15.28 7.96 -13.70
CA LEU A 24 -14.25 7.29 -14.52
C LEU A 24 -14.33 7.64 -16.00
N GLU A 25 -15.50 8.08 -16.50
CA GLU A 25 -15.67 8.48 -17.91
C GLU A 25 -14.81 9.69 -18.29
N THR A 26 -14.54 10.58 -17.33
CA THR A 26 -13.75 11.81 -17.54
C THR A 26 -12.38 11.76 -16.87
N HIS A 27 -12.04 10.69 -16.13
CA HIS A 27 -10.79 10.56 -15.38
C HIS A 27 -10.03 9.28 -15.79
N PRO A 28 -9.30 9.30 -16.92
CA PRO A 28 -8.66 8.11 -17.49
C PRO A 28 -7.64 7.46 -16.55
N ALA A 29 -6.86 8.24 -15.79
CA ALA A 29 -5.92 7.69 -14.82
C ALA A 29 -6.62 6.93 -13.68
N ALA A 30 -7.74 7.45 -13.18
CA ALA A 30 -8.56 6.77 -12.18
C ALA A 30 -9.18 5.49 -12.74
N LYS A 31 -9.66 5.54 -13.99
CA LYS A 31 -10.20 4.37 -14.70
C LYS A 31 -9.15 3.27 -14.83
N ALA A 32 -7.93 3.61 -15.26
CA ALA A 32 -6.83 2.66 -15.36
C ALA A 32 -6.54 1.97 -14.02
N PHE A 33 -6.52 2.72 -12.91
CA PHE A 33 -6.36 2.15 -11.57
C PHE A 33 -7.51 1.21 -11.18
N VAL A 34 -8.77 1.59 -11.44
CA VAL A 34 -9.94 0.76 -11.11
C VAL A 34 -9.96 -0.53 -11.92
N GLU A 35 -9.59 -0.48 -13.19
CA GLU A 35 -9.59 -1.63 -14.10
C GLU A 35 -8.35 -2.54 -13.94
N ALA A 36 -7.27 -2.04 -13.32
CA ALA A 36 -6.08 -2.84 -13.05
C ALA A 36 -6.41 -4.12 -12.25
N PRO A 37 -5.81 -5.28 -12.59
CA PRO A 37 -6.01 -6.52 -11.85
C PRO A 37 -5.73 -6.37 -10.36
N LYS A 38 -6.64 -6.89 -9.53
CA LYS A 38 -6.53 -6.89 -8.05
C LYS A 38 -6.60 -8.32 -7.54
N PRO A 39 -5.55 -9.13 -7.76
CA PRO A 39 -5.54 -10.51 -7.32
C PRO A 39 -5.61 -10.59 -5.79
N ILE A 40 -6.26 -11.63 -5.28
CA ILE A 40 -6.43 -11.83 -3.83
C ILE A 40 -5.18 -12.54 -3.32
N PRO A 41 -4.38 -11.94 -2.43
CA PRO A 41 -3.17 -12.60 -1.95
C PRO A 41 -3.51 -13.80 -1.07
N ALA A 42 -2.68 -14.84 -1.11
CA ALA A 42 -2.80 -15.97 -0.19
C ALA A 42 -2.44 -15.60 1.26
N SER A 43 -1.67 -14.51 1.44
CA SER A 43 -1.20 -13.99 2.72
C SER A 43 -0.68 -12.56 2.55
N TYR A 44 -0.75 -11.73 3.60
CA TYR A 44 0.00 -10.46 3.62
C TYR A 44 1.51 -10.66 3.40
N ALA A 45 2.05 -11.81 3.80
CA ALA A 45 3.45 -12.20 3.58
C ALA A 45 3.77 -12.63 2.15
N ARG A 46 2.77 -12.70 1.25
CA ARG A 46 2.87 -13.26 -0.11
C ARG A 46 2.43 -12.25 -1.18
N GLN A 47 2.48 -10.97 -0.87
CA GLN A 47 2.20 -9.88 -1.80
C GLN A 47 3.35 -8.87 -1.84
N ALA A 48 3.62 -8.32 -3.02
CA ALA A 48 4.52 -7.18 -3.15
C ALA A 48 3.78 -5.87 -2.82
N TYR A 49 4.47 -4.96 -2.11
CA TYR A 49 3.93 -3.64 -1.78
C TYR A 49 4.74 -2.55 -2.46
N PHE A 50 4.08 -1.48 -2.88
CA PHE A 50 4.67 -0.41 -3.67
C PHE A 50 4.38 0.94 -3.00
N ALA A 51 5.38 1.82 -2.93
CA ALA A 51 5.15 3.18 -2.43
C ALA A 51 4.33 4.04 -3.41
N VAL A 52 4.33 3.66 -4.70
CA VAL A 52 3.70 4.36 -5.83
C VAL A 52 4.36 5.70 -6.16
N THR A 53 4.52 6.60 -5.19
CA THR A 53 5.26 7.87 -5.35
C THR A 53 6.76 7.62 -5.45
N ALA A 54 7.46 8.45 -6.23
CA ALA A 54 8.92 8.42 -6.29
C ALA A 54 9.56 9.32 -5.23
N PHE A 55 10.82 9.03 -4.94
CA PHE A 55 11.68 9.76 -4.01
C PHE A 55 12.98 10.12 -4.71
N LYS A 56 13.58 11.22 -4.27
CA LYS A 56 14.93 11.64 -4.63
C LYS A 56 15.89 11.16 -3.54
N PHE A 57 16.84 10.31 -3.92
CA PHE A 57 17.89 9.78 -3.07
C PHE A 57 19.17 10.54 -3.34
N THR A 58 19.77 11.17 -2.34
CA THR A 58 21.03 11.91 -2.47
C THR A 58 22.10 11.26 -1.61
N GLY A 59 23.15 10.76 -2.26
CA GLY A 59 24.28 10.11 -1.58
C GLY A 59 25.28 11.12 -0.98
N ALA A 60 26.25 10.61 -0.20
CA ALA A 60 27.26 11.45 0.47
C ALA A 60 28.12 12.29 -0.49
N ALA A 61 28.26 11.87 -1.76
CA ALA A 61 28.95 12.63 -2.80
C ALA A 61 28.08 13.74 -3.45
N GLY A 62 26.85 13.97 -2.95
CA GLY A 62 25.90 14.94 -3.49
C GLY A 62 25.18 14.51 -4.76
N VAL A 63 25.45 13.31 -5.27
CA VAL A 63 24.78 12.76 -6.46
C VAL A 63 23.38 12.27 -6.10
N SER A 64 22.39 12.70 -6.87
CA SER A 64 20.99 12.29 -6.69
C SER A 64 20.51 11.31 -7.75
N ARG A 65 19.68 10.36 -7.35
CA ARG A 65 18.90 9.46 -8.24
C ARG A 65 17.44 9.45 -7.78
N PHE A 66 16.52 9.16 -8.69
CA PHE A 66 15.11 8.98 -8.35
C PHE A 66 14.73 7.51 -8.31
N GLY A 67 13.79 7.15 -7.45
CA GLY A 67 13.30 5.78 -7.40
C GLY A 67 12.02 5.60 -6.59
N ARG A 68 11.40 4.43 -6.73
CA ARG A 68 10.18 4.04 -6.01
C ARG A 68 10.47 2.84 -5.12
N PHE A 69 10.13 2.92 -3.84
CA PHE A 69 10.26 1.79 -2.93
C PHE A 69 9.31 0.65 -3.30
N ARG A 70 9.81 -0.58 -3.19
CA ARG A 70 9.03 -1.81 -3.24
C ARG A 70 9.41 -2.72 -2.06
N LEU A 71 8.43 -3.38 -1.47
CA LEU A 71 8.63 -4.47 -0.53
C LEU A 71 8.35 -5.77 -1.25
N LEU A 72 9.37 -6.59 -1.42
CA LEU A 72 9.27 -7.88 -2.08
C LEU A 72 9.22 -8.99 -1.03
N PRO A 73 8.19 -9.84 -1.01
CA PRO A 73 8.05 -10.91 -0.02
C PRO A 73 9.20 -11.91 -0.16
N GLY A 74 9.88 -12.23 0.93
CA GLY A 74 11.03 -13.14 0.93
C GLY A 74 10.67 -14.57 0.51
N ALA A 75 9.41 -14.97 0.72
CA ALA A 75 8.89 -16.24 0.25
C ALA A 75 8.45 -16.22 -1.23
N GLY A 76 8.38 -15.03 -1.86
CA GLY A 76 7.78 -14.79 -3.18
C GLY A 76 6.31 -14.31 -3.11
N THR A 77 5.67 -14.13 -4.26
CA THR A 77 4.25 -13.78 -4.35
C THR A 77 3.36 -15.00 -4.58
N GLU A 78 2.14 -14.98 -4.03
CA GLU A 78 1.13 -16.02 -4.25
C GLU A 78 -0.27 -15.44 -4.12
N PHE A 79 -1.12 -15.79 -5.08
CA PHE A 79 -2.47 -15.28 -5.19
C PHE A 79 -3.45 -16.44 -5.33
N LEU A 80 -4.63 -16.27 -4.74
CA LEU A 80 -5.71 -17.23 -4.79
C LEU A 80 -6.49 -17.08 -6.10
N THR A 81 -7.03 -18.19 -6.60
CA THR A 81 -8.09 -18.14 -7.61
C THR A 81 -9.40 -17.65 -6.98
N PRO A 82 -10.36 -17.14 -7.75
CA PRO A 82 -11.67 -16.76 -7.23
C PRO A 82 -12.36 -17.88 -6.43
N GLU A 83 -12.25 -19.12 -6.87
CA GLU A 83 -12.84 -20.29 -6.22
C GLU A 83 -12.19 -20.58 -4.86
N GLN A 84 -10.85 -20.46 -4.78
CA GLN A 84 -10.12 -20.59 -3.52
C GLN A 84 -10.47 -19.47 -2.54
N ALA A 85 -10.67 -18.25 -3.04
CA ALA A 85 -11.03 -17.09 -2.23
C ALA A 85 -12.47 -17.16 -1.71
N ALA A 86 -13.41 -17.70 -2.49
CA ALA A 86 -14.82 -17.82 -2.10
C ALA A 86 -15.03 -18.65 -0.82
N GLY A 87 -14.12 -19.57 -0.51
CA GLY A 87 -14.16 -20.37 0.73
C GLY A 87 -13.49 -19.71 1.94
N LYS A 88 -12.93 -18.51 1.81
CA LYS A 88 -12.22 -17.81 2.90
C LYS A 88 -13.17 -16.94 3.72
N THR A 89 -12.88 -16.81 5.01
CA THR A 89 -13.56 -15.84 5.88
C THR A 89 -13.09 -14.42 5.57
N ALA A 90 -13.86 -13.39 5.96
CA ALA A 90 -13.46 -12.00 5.76
C ALA A 90 -12.10 -11.64 6.41
N ASP A 91 -11.76 -12.31 7.52
CA ASP A 91 -10.56 -12.05 8.31
C ASP A 91 -9.41 -13.04 8.02
N PHE A 92 -9.50 -13.83 6.94
CA PHE A 92 -8.57 -14.95 6.70
C PHE A 92 -7.09 -14.52 6.65
N LEU A 93 -6.79 -13.34 6.10
CA LEU A 93 -5.42 -12.83 6.02
C LEU A 93 -4.84 -12.51 7.41
N ALA A 94 -5.67 -12.02 8.34
CA ALA A 94 -5.25 -11.74 9.71
C ALA A 94 -5.03 -13.04 10.50
N ALA A 95 -5.91 -14.02 10.32
CA ALA A 95 -5.76 -15.35 10.92
C ALA A 95 -4.51 -16.07 10.40
N GLU A 96 -4.31 -16.06 9.07
CA GLU A 96 -3.14 -16.64 8.42
C GLU A 96 -1.85 -15.99 8.90
N MET A 97 -1.79 -14.66 9.00
CA MET A 97 -0.60 -13.96 9.49
C MET A 97 -0.27 -14.32 10.94
N SER A 98 -1.29 -14.53 11.78
CA SER A 98 -1.10 -14.95 13.18
C SER A 98 -0.51 -16.36 13.27
N GLU A 99 -1.02 -17.30 12.46
CA GLU A 99 -0.48 -18.66 12.36
C GLU A 99 0.94 -18.66 11.78
N ARG A 100 1.21 -17.78 10.81
CA ARG A 100 2.54 -17.67 10.20
C ARG A 100 3.58 -17.18 11.20
N LEU A 101 3.26 -16.12 11.94
CA LEU A 101 4.19 -15.54 12.92
C LEU A 101 4.46 -16.46 14.10
N SER A 102 3.53 -17.35 14.47
CA SER A 102 3.79 -18.37 15.50
C SER A 102 4.83 -19.42 15.08
N LYS A 103 5.08 -19.56 13.78
CA LYS A 103 6.11 -20.45 13.20
C LYS A 103 7.44 -19.75 12.95
N GLY A 104 7.47 -18.42 12.94
CA GLY A 104 8.68 -17.63 12.81
C GLY A 104 8.51 -16.31 12.05
N PRO A 105 9.60 -15.54 11.87
CA PRO A 105 9.53 -14.21 11.29
C PRO A 105 9.12 -14.19 9.82
N VAL A 106 8.31 -13.22 9.44
CA VAL A 106 8.00 -12.89 8.04
C VAL A 106 9.01 -11.87 7.52
N ARG A 107 9.61 -12.14 6.37
CA ARG A 107 10.69 -11.30 5.81
C ARG A 107 10.31 -10.69 4.47
N PHE A 108 10.73 -9.45 4.27
CA PHE A 108 10.65 -8.74 2.99
C PHE A 108 12.02 -8.17 2.63
N ARG A 109 12.33 -8.15 1.34
CA ARG A 109 13.40 -7.30 0.79
C ARG A 109 12.82 -5.91 0.53
N VAL A 110 13.55 -4.89 0.94
CA VAL A 110 13.27 -3.51 0.59
C VAL A 110 14.16 -3.17 -0.59
N VAL A 111 13.54 -2.85 -1.72
CA VAL A 111 14.27 -2.46 -2.93
C VAL A 111 13.78 -1.11 -3.42
N VAL A 112 14.63 -0.42 -4.17
CA VAL A 112 14.28 0.81 -4.89
C VAL A 112 14.32 0.50 -6.38
N GLN A 113 13.17 0.61 -7.04
CA GLN A 113 13.12 0.63 -8.50
C GLN A 113 13.64 1.99 -8.96
N LEU A 114 14.74 1.99 -9.69
CA LEU A 114 15.43 3.22 -10.08
C LEU A 114 14.82 3.78 -11.37
N ALA A 115 14.53 5.08 -11.36
CA ALA A 115 14.10 5.80 -12.55
C ALA A 115 15.21 5.75 -13.60
N GLY A 116 14.83 5.47 -14.84
CA GLY A 116 15.73 5.64 -15.98
C GLY A 116 15.34 6.80 -16.88
N PRO A 117 16.04 6.97 -18.01
CA PRO A 117 15.73 8.03 -18.96
C PRO A 117 14.25 7.98 -19.39
N GLY A 118 13.60 9.14 -19.37
CA GLY A 118 12.21 9.33 -19.77
C GLY A 118 11.15 8.95 -18.72
N ASP A 119 11.52 8.42 -17.56
CA ASP A 119 10.55 8.14 -16.50
C ASP A 119 10.05 9.43 -15.85
N VAL A 120 8.72 9.55 -15.72
CA VAL A 120 8.07 10.64 -14.98
C VAL A 120 8.11 10.32 -13.49
N VAL A 121 8.69 11.22 -12.69
CA VAL A 121 8.97 11.00 -11.26
C VAL A 121 7.98 11.69 -10.32
N ASP A 122 7.30 12.72 -10.81
CA ASP A 122 6.37 13.60 -10.11
C ASP A 122 4.89 13.28 -10.44
N ASP A 123 4.63 12.12 -11.04
CA ASP A 123 3.27 11.62 -11.31
C ASP A 123 3.13 10.15 -10.87
N ALA A 124 2.44 9.92 -9.75
CA ALA A 124 2.09 8.60 -9.21
C ALA A 124 1.25 7.73 -10.16
N THR A 125 0.63 8.30 -11.19
CA THR A 125 -0.14 7.55 -12.19
C THR A 125 0.73 7.02 -13.32
N ALA A 126 1.94 7.57 -13.50
CA ALA A 126 2.88 7.11 -14.51
C ALA A 126 3.44 5.72 -14.16
N VAL A 127 3.37 4.78 -15.11
CA VAL A 127 3.89 3.42 -14.95
C VAL A 127 5.32 3.35 -15.50
N TRP A 128 6.25 2.86 -14.69
CA TRP A 128 7.63 2.60 -15.11
C TRP A 128 7.78 1.15 -15.57
N PRO A 129 8.66 0.85 -16.55
CA PRO A 129 8.91 -0.52 -16.97
C PRO A 129 9.35 -1.44 -15.83
N GLU A 130 8.83 -2.66 -15.77
CA GLU A 130 9.27 -3.67 -14.80
C GLU A 130 10.73 -4.11 -14.98
N THR A 131 11.34 -3.80 -16.13
CA THR A 131 12.76 -4.05 -16.43
C THR A 131 13.72 -3.05 -15.80
N ARG A 132 13.21 -1.99 -15.13
CA ARG A 132 14.06 -1.03 -14.42
C ARG A 132 14.87 -1.73 -13.32
N GLU A 133 16.09 -1.24 -13.12
CA GLU A 133 16.99 -1.72 -12.08
C GLU A 133 16.31 -1.67 -10.70
N LEU A 134 16.39 -2.78 -9.96
CA LEU A 134 15.99 -2.85 -8.56
C LEU A 134 17.24 -2.84 -7.68
N ALA A 135 17.54 -1.70 -7.07
CA ALA A 135 18.63 -1.60 -6.11
C ALA A 135 18.19 -2.14 -4.74
N GLU A 136 19.00 -3.00 -4.13
CA GLU A 136 18.79 -3.45 -2.75
C GLU A 136 18.95 -2.26 -1.80
N PHE A 137 17.96 -2.08 -0.94
CA PHE A 137 17.95 -1.00 0.05
C PHE A 137 18.04 -1.56 1.48
N GLY A 138 17.48 -2.75 1.72
CA GLY A 138 17.55 -3.41 3.01
C GLY A 138 16.56 -4.57 3.14
N ALA A 139 16.24 -4.92 4.38
CA ALA A 139 15.28 -5.97 4.69
C ALA A 139 14.40 -5.56 5.87
N LEU A 140 13.16 -6.06 5.85
CA LEU A 140 12.22 -5.94 6.96
C LEU A 140 11.88 -7.34 7.48
N ALA A 141 11.80 -7.48 8.79
CA ALA A 141 11.35 -8.70 9.45
C ALA A 141 10.24 -8.37 10.44
N PHE A 142 9.09 -9.00 10.27
CA PHE A 142 7.98 -8.96 11.23
C PHE A 142 8.08 -10.22 12.08
N THR A 143 8.21 -10.05 13.40
CA THR A 143 8.44 -11.15 14.35
C THR A 143 7.21 -11.48 15.17
N GLU A 144 6.29 -10.52 15.34
CA GLU A 144 5.08 -10.68 16.13
C GLU A 144 3.96 -9.76 15.66
N ARG A 145 2.74 -10.07 16.09
CA ARG A 145 1.57 -9.21 15.94
C ARG A 145 1.32 -8.50 17.26
N ILE A 146 1.05 -7.20 17.19
CA ILE A 146 0.63 -6.39 18.34
C ILE A 146 -0.89 -6.24 18.33
N ASP A 147 -1.47 -5.92 19.50
CA ASP A 147 -2.88 -5.55 19.58
C ASP A 147 -3.11 -4.17 18.95
N GLU A 148 -3.74 -4.15 17.77
CA GLU A 148 -4.04 -2.92 17.03
C GLU A 148 -5.03 -2.00 17.76
N LEU A 149 -5.85 -2.54 18.67
CA LEU A 149 -6.83 -1.79 19.44
C LEU A 149 -6.22 -1.15 20.70
N ALA A 150 -5.00 -1.55 21.07
CA ALA A 150 -4.26 -0.91 22.15
C ALA A 150 -4.23 0.62 21.93
N PRO A 151 -4.54 1.43 22.95
CA PRO A 151 -4.61 2.89 22.81
C PRO A 151 -3.33 3.51 22.23
N GLU A 152 -2.18 2.87 22.47
CA GLU A 152 -0.87 3.37 22.06
C GLU A 152 -0.68 3.22 20.56
N ASN A 153 -1.06 2.06 20.01
CA ASN A 153 -0.94 1.74 18.59
C ASN A 153 -1.89 2.59 17.75
N ARG A 154 -3.05 2.97 18.30
CA ARG A 154 -3.99 3.88 17.63
C ARG A 154 -3.48 5.33 17.52
N LYS A 155 -2.43 5.70 18.25
CA LYS A 155 -1.79 7.03 18.15
C LYS A 155 -0.80 7.14 16.98
N ILE A 156 -0.42 6.03 16.35
CA ILE A 156 0.54 6.02 15.23
C ILE A 156 -0.03 6.79 14.04
N ILE A 157 0.84 7.59 13.42
CA ILE A 157 0.60 8.32 12.16
C ILE A 157 1.70 7.92 11.19
N PHE A 158 1.29 7.59 9.97
CA PHE A 158 2.21 7.29 8.87
C PHE A 158 2.30 8.51 7.95
N ASP A 159 3.40 9.26 8.02
CA ASP A 159 3.62 10.39 7.12
C ASP A 159 4.28 9.89 5.83
N PRO A 160 3.73 10.18 4.63
CA PRO A 160 4.35 9.79 3.36
C PRO A 160 5.63 10.57 3.04
N VAL A 161 5.89 11.70 3.71
CA VAL A 161 7.15 12.44 3.55
C VAL A 161 8.24 11.75 4.40
N PRO A 162 9.38 11.33 3.81
CA PRO A 162 10.39 10.52 4.51
C PRO A 162 11.00 11.18 5.75
N ARG A 163 11.17 12.51 5.75
CA ARG A 163 11.75 13.31 6.84
C ARG A 163 13.09 12.75 7.37
N VAL A 164 13.92 12.26 6.47
CA VAL A 164 15.25 11.70 6.77
C VAL A 164 16.27 12.26 5.79
N ASP A 165 17.48 12.51 6.27
CA ASP A 165 18.56 13.04 5.45
C ASP A 165 18.85 12.12 4.25
N GLY A 166 18.98 12.74 3.08
CA GLY A 166 19.29 12.04 1.84
C GLY A 166 18.08 11.41 1.13
N ILE A 167 16.86 11.53 1.65
CA ILE A 167 15.64 11.05 0.97
C ILE A 167 14.56 12.14 0.98
N ASP A 168 14.34 12.74 -0.18
CA ASP A 168 13.34 13.80 -0.39
C ASP A 168 12.17 13.30 -1.27
N PRO A 169 10.99 13.94 -1.21
CA PRO A 169 9.95 13.76 -2.22
C PRO A 169 10.47 14.05 -3.64
N ALA A 170 10.00 13.32 -4.64
CA ALA A 170 10.34 13.59 -6.04
C ALA A 170 9.56 14.76 -6.68
N GLY A 171 8.61 15.36 -5.96
CA GLY A 171 7.79 16.48 -6.44
C GLY A 171 6.36 16.13 -6.83
N ASP A 172 5.91 14.90 -6.57
CA ASP A 172 4.52 14.51 -6.84
C ASP A 172 3.54 15.37 -6.01
N PRO A 173 2.57 16.05 -6.66
CA PRO A 173 1.68 17.01 -6.00
C PRO A 173 0.76 16.37 -4.95
N LEU A 174 0.59 15.04 -4.95
CA LEU A 174 -0.17 14.34 -3.93
C LEU A 174 0.62 14.12 -2.64
N THR A 175 1.95 14.25 -2.65
CA THR A 175 2.78 13.91 -1.49
C THR A 175 2.49 14.82 -0.30
N GLU A 176 2.61 16.14 -0.49
CA GLU A 176 2.37 17.16 0.53
C GLU A 176 0.91 17.14 0.99
N VAL A 177 -0.04 17.04 0.05
CA VAL A 177 -1.48 16.95 0.37
C VAL A 177 -1.77 15.73 1.24
N ARG A 178 -1.18 14.57 0.94
CA ARG A 178 -1.31 13.37 1.77
C ARG A 178 -0.70 13.61 3.15
N SER A 179 0.49 14.20 3.25
CA SER A 179 1.10 14.49 4.55
C SER A 179 0.19 15.33 5.45
N GLU A 180 -0.40 16.40 4.91
CA GLU A 180 -1.36 17.25 5.64
C GLU A 180 -2.61 16.49 6.10
N ILE A 181 -3.19 15.67 5.20
CA ILE A 181 -4.40 14.89 5.50
C ILE A 181 -4.12 13.82 6.57
N TYR A 182 -2.98 13.13 6.51
CA TYR A 182 -2.63 12.11 7.50
C TYR A 182 -2.44 12.73 8.89
N LEU A 183 -1.81 13.91 8.97
CA LEU A 183 -1.68 14.66 10.22
C LEU A 183 -3.06 15.11 10.74
N LEU A 184 -3.93 15.66 9.88
CA LEU A 184 -5.28 16.07 10.27
C LEU A 184 -6.13 14.89 10.76
N SER A 185 -6.14 13.78 10.03
CA SER A 185 -6.84 12.55 10.40
C SER A 185 -6.30 11.99 11.71
N GLY A 186 -4.98 11.94 11.88
CA GLY A 186 -4.32 11.51 13.11
C GLY A 186 -4.67 12.38 14.32
N ARG A 187 -4.80 13.70 14.15
CA ARG A 187 -5.28 14.60 15.22
C ARG A 187 -6.72 14.28 15.60
N ARG A 188 -7.62 14.09 14.62
CA ARG A 188 -9.03 13.75 14.86
C ARG A 188 -9.20 12.39 15.54
N ARG A 189 -8.49 11.35 15.09
CA ARG A 189 -8.52 10.01 15.71
C ARG A 189 -8.07 10.04 17.17
N ARG A 190 -7.01 10.81 17.47
CA ARG A 190 -6.51 10.96 18.85
C ARG A 190 -7.48 11.75 19.74
N ALA A 191 -8.16 12.76 19.20
CA ALA A 191 -9.18 13.51 19.93
C ALA A 191 -10.41 12.66 20.25
N ALA A 192 -10.85 11.80 19.32
CA ALA A 192 -12.00 10.91 19.51
C ALA A 192 -11.71 9.69 20.42
N ALA A 193 -10.45 9.43 20.73
CA ALA A 193 -10.02 8.37 21.64
C ALA A 193 -9.79 8.86 23.09
N ARG A 194 -10.05 10.14 23.36
CA ARG A 194 -10.14 10.73 24.70
C ARG A 194 -11.57 10.63 25.20
#